data_AF-A0A1Y4U2K3-F1
#
_entry.id   AF-A0A1Y4U2K3-F1
#
_cell.length_a   1.000
_cell.length_b   1.000
_cell.length_c   1.000
_cell.angle_alpha   90.00
_cell.angle_beta   90.00
_cell.angle_gamma   90.00
#
_symmetry.space_group_name_H-M   'P 1'
#
loop_
_entity.id
_entity.type
_entity.pdbx_description
1 polymer ?
#
loop_
_entity_poly.entity_id
_entity_poly.type
_entity_poly.pdbx_seq_one_letter_code
_entity_poly.pdbx_strand_id
1 'polypeptide(L)'
;MDLINTEEYPQADRQYKDRLFRFIFQRPADLLDLYNAVNGTDYSDPGALECETVMLNINYGHNRALMEKCRRLKEYAIFVATVRENLERPLPLREAVAEAVDTCIENNALRDILLEQKAEVIQMVLETFDQEKYEKAMHQEGYEDGYQDGRRDLLRELIQKKLAKGRSIEAIAGELEVAPETVQELAKQT
;
A
#
# COMPACT_ATOMS: atom_id res chain seq x y z
N MET A 1 34.28 3.68 3.22
CA MET A 1 33.68 2.48 3.87
C MET A 1 32.55 3.08 4.66
N ASP A 2 31.48 3.37 3.94
CA ASP A 2 30.47 4.29 4.41
C ASP A 2 29.44 3.45 5.14
N LEU A 3 29.49 3.58 6.46
CA LEU A 3 28.52 3.02 7.38
C LEU A 3 27.15 3.53 6.95
N ILE A 4 26.29 2.59 6.60
CA ILE A 4 24.87 2.81 6.32
C ILE A 4 24.31 3.53 7.54
N ASN A 5 23.98 4.81 7.38
CA ASN A 5 23.27 5.58 8.39
C ASN A 5 21.85 5.00 8.45
N THR A 6 21.60 4.11 9.41
CA THR A 6 20.32 3.44 9.64
C THR A 6 19.30 4.30 10.38
N GLU A 7 19.54 5.60 10.52
CA GLU A 7 18.60 6.53 11.15
C GLU A 7 17.94 7.44 10.11
N GLU A 8 16.60 7.49 10.19
CA GLU A 8 15.65 8.23 9.35
C GLU A 8 15.13 7.52 8.09
N TYR A 9 14.48 6.37 8.30
CA TYR A 9 13.22 6.16 7.58
C TYR A 9 12.25 7.28 8.01
N PRO A 10 11.67 8.05 7.07
CA PRO A 10 10.63 9.01 7.43
C PRO A 10 9.54 8.26 8.19
N GLN A 11 9.25 8.72 9.42
CA GLN A 11 8.18 8.11 10.22
C GLN A 11 6.90 8.11 9.38
N ALA A 12 6.39 6.93 9.06
CA ALA A 12 5.13 6.78 8.33
C ALA A 12 4.06 7.63 9.03
N ASP A 13 3.57 8.68 8.36
CA ASP A 13 2.68 9.67 8.96
C ASP A 13 1.35 9.01 9.32
N ARG A 14 1.17 8.82 10.63
CA ARG A 14 0.03 8.12 11.22
C ARG A 14 -1.24 8.96 11.18
N GLN A 15 -1.17 10.29 11.10
CA GLN A 15 -2.33 11.17 11.36
C GLN A 15 -3.28 11.35 10.18
N TYR A 16 -2.75 11.39 8.95
CA TYR A 16 -3.56 11.63 7.74
C TYR A 16 -4.50 10.46 7.41
N LYS A 17 -4.05 9.22 7.61
CA LYS A 17 -4.82 8.00 7.30
C LYS A 17 -5.74 7.56 8.44
N ASP A 18 -5.64 8.21 9.59
CA ASP A 18 -6.01 7.63 10.88
C ASP A 18 -7.50 7.68 11.17
N ARG A 19 -8.18 8.81 10.89
CA ARG A 19 -9.54 9.02 11.41
C ARG A 19 -10.56 8.16 10.67
N LEU A 20 -10.54 8.18 9.34
CA LEU A 20 -11.40 7.31 8.53
C LEU A 20 -11.04 5.83 8.70
N PHE A 21 -9.75 5.49 8.76
CA PHE A 21 -9.32 4.11 8.98
C PHE A 21 -9.80 3.60 10.34
N ARG A 22 -9.59 4.34 11.43
CA ARG A 22 -10.12 3.99 12.74
C ARG A 22 -11.63 3.90 12.75
N PHE A 23 -12.32 4.82 12.07
CA PHE A 23 -13.77 4.79 11.96
C PHE A 23 -14.27 3.50 11.29
N ILE A 24 -13.61 3.06 10.22
CA ILE A 24 -13.92 1.82 9.51
C ILE A 24 -13.66 0.60 10.42
N PHE A 25 -12.49 0.54 11.05
CA PHE A 25 -12.06 -0.61 11.85
C PHE A 25 -12.47 -0.52 13.34
N GLN A 26 -13.39 0.37 13.70
CA GLN A 26 -14.08 0.34 15.00
C GLN A 26 -15.07 -0.82 15.11
N ARG A 27 -15.57 -1.31 13.97
CA ARG A 27 -16.46 -2.47 13.93
C ARG A 27 -15.65 -3.73 14.26
N PRO A 28 -15.99 -4.50 15.31
CA PRO A 28 -15.22 -5.67 15.73
C PRO A 28 -15.01 -6.71 14.62
N ALA A 29 -16.00 -6.88 13.74
CA ALA A 29 -15.89 -7.78 12.60
C ALA A 29 -14.85 -7.32 11.58
N ASP A 30 -14.86 -6.04 11.19
CA ASP A 30 -13.88 -5.50 10.24
C ASP A 30 -12.45 -5.52 10.84
N LEU A 31 -12.32 -5.30 12.15
CA LEU A 31 -11.03 -5.38 12.85
C LEU A 31 -10.49 -6.82 12.91
N LEU A 32 -11.35 -7.79 13.20
CA LEU A 32 -11.01 -9.21 13.21
C LEU A 32 -10.56 -9.69 11.82
N ASP A 33 -11.28 -9.30 10.77
CA ASP A 33 -10.91 -9.62 9.38
C ASP A 33 -9.53 -9.05 9.02
N LEU A 34 -9.25 -7.80 9.41
CA LEU A 34 -7.94 -7.20 9.22
C LEU A 34 -6.85 -7.98 9.97
N TYR A 35 -7.10 -8.35 11.23
CA TYR A 35 -6.15 -9.10 12.04
C TYR A 35 -5.82 -10.47 11.43
N ASN A 36 -6.86 -11.22 11.03
CA ASN A 36 -6.73 -12.52 10.38
C ASN A 36 -5.92 -12.41 9.09
N ALA A 37 -6.18 -11.38 8.29
CA ALA A 37 -5.47 -11.13 7.04
C ALA A 37 -3.98 -10.80 7.24
N VAL A 38 -3.65 -9.99 8.26
CA VAL A 38 -2.26 -9.60 8.59
C VAL A 38 -1.47 -10.78 9.14
N ASN A 39 -2.06 -11.54 10.07
CA ASN A 39 -1.34 -12.59 10.81
C ASN A 39 -1.46 -13.98 10.17
N GLY A 40 -2.26 -14.14 9.12
CA GLY A 40 -2.55 -15.45 8.53
C GLY A 40 -3.29 -16.38 9.50
N THR A 41 -4.14 -15.80 10.35
CA THR A 41 -4.95 -16.51 11.35
C THR A 41 -6.41 -16.61 10.90
N ASP A 42 -7.23 -17.37 11.63
CA ASP A 42 -8.65 -17.59 11.33
C ASP A 42 -9.47 -17.54 12.63
N TYR A 43 -9.28 -16.47 13.40
CA TYR A 43 -10.04 -16.24 14.63
C TYR A 43 -11.48 -15.88 14.29
N SER A 44 -12.43 -16.41 15.08
CA SER A 44 -13.86 -16.13 14.96
C SER A 44 -14.41 -15.27 16.11
N ASP A 45 -13.63 -15.10 17.18
CA ASP A 45 -13.97 -14.27 18.34
C ASP A 45 -13.11 -12.99 18.34
N PRO A 46 -13.72 -11.80 18.14
CA PRO A 46 -13.00 -10.52 18.24
C PRO A 46 -12.37 -10.26 19.62
N GLY A 47 -12.80 -10.96 20.68
CA GLY A 47 -12.21 -10.87 22.01
C GLY A 47 -10.88 -11.59 22.18
N ALA A 48 -10.46 -12.40 21.20
CA ALA A 48 -9.25 -13.24 21.26
C ALA A 48 -8.01 -12.60 20.60
N LEU A 49 -8.05 -11.30 20.30
CA LEU A 49 -6.99 -10.62 19.55
C LEU A 49 -5.80 -10.25 20.46
N GLU A 50 -4.60 -10.76 20.15
CA GLU A 50 -3.33 -10.33 20.75
C GLU A 50 -2.68 -9.21 19.92
N CYS A 51 -2.21 -8.14 20.56
CA CYS A 51 -1.70 -6.97 19.85
C CYS A 51 -0.20 -7.11 19.52
N GLU A 52 0.12 -7.45 18.28
CA GLU A 52 1.46 -7.31 17.70
C GLU A 52 1.52 -6.10 16.74
N THR A 53 2.63 -5.36 16.74
CA THR A 53 2.77 -4.16 15.91
C THR A 53 3.48 -4.49 14.60
N VAL A 54 2.80 -4.29 13.47
CA VAL A 54 3.35 -4.46 12.11
C VAL A 54 3.14 -3.18 11.31
N MET A 55 4.16 -2.72 10.55
CA MET A 55 4.03 -1.61 9.60
C MET A 55 3.83 -2.13 8.18
N LEU A 56 2.73 -1.75 7.53
CA LEU A 56 2.36 -2.23 6.20
C LEU A 56 2.02 -1.06 5.27
N ASN A 57 2.48 -1.12 4.02
CA ASN A 57 2.04 -0.19 2.98
C ASN A 57 0.65 -0.60 2.46
N ILE A 58 -0.38 0.17 2.80
CA ILE A 58 -1.77 -0.09 2.44
C ILE A 58 -2.27 0.72 1.23
N ASN A 59 -1.35 1.35 0.48
CA ASN A 59 -1.73 2.00 -0.78
C ASN A 59 -2.24 0.94 -1.78
N TYR A 60 -3.22 1.31 -2.62
CA TYR A 60 -3.79 0.38 -3.59
C TYR A 60 -2.70 -0.17 -4.54
N GLY A 61 -2.69 -1.49 -4.77
CA GLY A 61 -1.66 -2.17 -5.56
C GLY A 61 -0.47 -2.70 -4.76
N HIS A 62 -0.25 -2.21 -3.53
CA HIS A 62 0.73 -2.75 -2.57
C HIS A 62 0.08 -3.78 -1.64
N ASN A 63 0.89 -4.67 -1.04
CA ASN A 63 0.42 -5.75 -0.17
C ASN A 63 -0.80 -6.51 -0.75
N ARG A 64 -0.74 -6.89 -2.04
CA ARG A 64 -1.88 -7.47 -2.77
C ARG A 64 -2.51 -8.67 -2.07
N ALA A 65 -1.69 -9.55 -1.51
CA ALA A 65 -2.17 -10.71 -0.74
C ALA A 65 -2.99 -10.31 0.50
N LEU A 66 -2.66 -9.18 1.15
CA LEU A 66 -3.42 -8.64 2.26
C LEU A 66 -4.76 -8.07 1.79
N MET A 67 -4.76 -7.32 0.68
CA MET A 67 -5.96 -6.76 0.06
C MET A 67 -6.92 -7.85 -0.44
N GLU A 68 -6.39 -8.99 -0.88
CA GLU A 68 -7.19 -10.15 -1.27
C GLU A 68 -7.87 -10.83 -0.07
N LYS A 69 -7.23 -10.79 1.10
CA LYS A 69 -7.72 -11.43 2.33
C LYS A 69 -8.64 -10.54 3.18
N CYS A 70 -8.46 -9.22 3.15
CA CYS A 70 -9.30 -8.28 3.87
C CYS A 70 -10.06 -7.36 2.90
N ARG A 71 -11.33 -7.72 2.63
CA ARG A 71 -12.21 -6.94 1.76
C ARG A 71 -12.27 -5.48 2.18
N ARG A 72 -12.43 -5.20 3.47
CA ARG A 72 -12.60 -3.84 3.98
C ARG A 72 -11.36 -2.97 3.76
N LEU A 73 -10.17 -3.56 3.96
CA LEU A 73 -8.91 -2.87 3.70
C LEU A 73 -8.75 -2.57 2.21
N LYS A 74 -9.12 -3.50 1.33
CA LYS A 74 -9.12 -3.28 -0.12
C LYS A 74 -10.04 -2.13 -0.52
N GLU A 75 -11.26 -2.10 0.01
CA GLU A 75 -12.21 -1.02 -0.25
C GLU A 75 -11.69 0.35 0.23
N TYR A 76 -11.06 0.39 1.42
CA TYR A 76 -10.40 1.59 1.92
C TYR A 76 -9.25 2.05 1.01
N ALA A 77 -8.39 1.12 0.57
CA ALA A 77 -7.28 1.43 -0.32
C ALA A 77 -7.77 2.00 -1.66
N ILE A 78 -8.86 1.45 -2.22
CA ILE A 78 -9.52 1.98 -3.42
C ILE A 78 -9.98 3.41 -3.18
N PHE A 79 -10.68 3.68 -2.07
CA PHE A 79 -11.14 5.05 -1.75
C PHE A 79 -9.99 6.06 -1.70
N VAL A 80 -8.90 5.71 -1.01
CA VAL A 80 -7.72 6.58 -0.94
C VAL A 80 -7.12 6.81 -2.32
N ALA A 81 -7.01 5.77 -3.15
CA ALA A 81 -6.49 5.89 -4.51
C ALA A 81 -7.36 6.81 -5.37
N THR A 82 -8.69 6.67 -5.32
CA THR A 82 -9.62 7.54 -6.05
C THR A 82 -9.53 9.00 -5.61
N VAL A 83 -9.37 9.28 -4.31
CA VAL A 83 -9.13 10.65 -3.83
C VAL A 83 -7.83 11.21 -4.42
N ARG A 84 -6.76 10.42 -4.46
CA ARG A 84 -5.46 10.84 -5.01
C ARG A 84 -5.54 11.15 -6.51
N GLU A 85 -6.17 10.27 -7.28
CA GLU A 85 -6.39 10.47 -8.72
C GLU A 85 -7.18 11.76 -8.98
N ASN A 86 -8.20 12.04 -8.17
CA ASN A 86 -8.96 13.29 -8.28
C ASN A 86 -8.14 14.53 -7.94
N LEU A 87 -7.12 14.43 -7.09
CA LEU A 87 -6.22 15.53 -6.72
C LEU A 87 -5.17 15.85 -7.79
N GLU A 88 -4.94 14.96 -8.77
CA GLU A 88 -4.11 15.28 -9.94
C GLU A 88 -4.80 16.28 -10.88
N ARG A 89 -6.12 16.41 -10.76
CA ARG A 89 -6.93 17.38 -11.51
C ARG A 89 -6.95 18.72 -10.75
N PRO A 90 -7.12 19.85 -11.45
CA PRO A 90 -7.22 21.17 -10.82
C PRO A 90 -8.59 21.40 -10.16
N LEU A 91 -8.95 20.54 -9.20
CA LEU A 91 -10.18 20.58 -8.41
C LEU A 91 -9.90 21.01 -6.97
N PRO A 92 -10.82 21.74 -6.31
CA PRO A 92 -10.76 21.95 -4.88
C PRO A 92 -10.81 20.60 -4.11
N LEU A 93 -10.07 20.48 -3.01
CA LEU A 93 -10.00 19.26 -2.19
C LEU A 93 -11.39 18.69 -1.86
N ARG A 94 -12.34 19.55 -1.47
CA ARG A 94 -13.70 19.12 -1.13
C ARG A 94 -14.44 18.49 -2.31
N GLU A 95 -14.23 19.01 -3.52
CA GLU A 95 -14.82 18.46 -4.73
C GLU A 95 -14.14 17.13 -5.10
N ALA A 96 -12.81 17.07 -5.01
CA ALA A 96 -12.06 15.82 -5.23
C ALA A 96 -12.51 14.68 -4.30
N VAL A 97 -12.72 14.98 -3.01
CA VAL A 97 -13.22 14.01 -2.02
C VAL A 97 -14.67 13.64 -2.28
N ALA A 98 -15.54 14.61 -2.62
CA ALA A 98 -16.94 14.33 -2.91
C ALA A 98 -17.11 13.43 -4.16
N GLU A 99 -16.37 13.73 -5.25
CA GLU A 99 -16.33 12.89 -6.46
C GLU A 99 -15.82 11.47 -6.14
N ALA A 100 -14.80 11.35 -5.27
CA ALA A 100 -14.27 10.05 -4.87
C ALA A 100 -15.29 9.23 -4.07
N VAL A 101 -16.06 9.87 -3.18
CA VAL A 101 -17.16 9.20 -2.46
C VAL A 101 -18.20 8.67 -3.44
N ASP A 102 -18.63 9.47 -4.40
CA ASP A 102 -19.65 9.06 -5.37
C ASP A 102 -19.15 7.91 -6.25
N THR A 103 -17.91 8.00 -6.73
CA THR A 103 -17.24 6.94 -7.51
C THR A 103 -17.13 5.63 -6.72
N CYS A 104 -16.80 5.70 -5.44
CA CYS A 104 -16.69 4.52 -4.58
C CYS A 104 -18.05 3.88 -4.31
N ILE A 105 -19.10 4.67 -4.10
CA ILE A 105 -20.48 4.17 -3.95
C ILE A 105 -20.91 3.40 -5.21
N GLU A 106 -20.65 3.96 -6.40
CA GLU A 106 -20.97 3.33 -7.68
C GLU A 106 -20.21 2.02 -7.89
N ASN A 107 -18.94 1.98 -7.52
CA ASN A 107 -18.06 0.82 -7.66
C ASN A 107 -18.16 -0.20 -6.50
N ASN A 108 -19.14 -0.04 -5.60
CA ASN A 108 -19.35 -0.89 -4.42
C ASN A 108 -18.16 -0.93 -3.43
N ALA A 109 -17.32 0.12 -3.40
CA ALA A 109 -16.23 0.27 -2.44
C ALA A 109 -16.69 1.11 -1.23
N LEU A 110 -16.59 0.57 -0.02
CA LEU A 110 -17.08 1.19 1.22
C LEU A 110 -18.56 1.64 1.15
N ARG A 111 -19.34 1.07 0.23
CA ARG A 111 -20.66 1.58 -0.16
C ARG A 111 -21.63 1.69 1.00
N ASP A 112 -21.62 0.73 1.92
CA ASP A 112 -22.44 0.75 3.13
C ASP A 112 -22.12 1.95 4.02
N ILE A 113 -20.84 2.24 4.22
CA ILE A 113 -20.37 3.37 5.03
C ILE A 113 -20.63 4.70 4.32
N LEU A 114 -20.30 4.78 3.04
CA LEU A 114 -20.38 6.01 2.26
C LEU A 114 -21.82 6.46 2.01
N LEU A 115 -22.77 5.53 1.85
CA LEU A 115 -24.19 5.88 1.73
C LEU A 115 -24.78 6.44 3.01
N GLU A 116 -24.39 5.88 4.16
CA GLU A 116 -24.94 6.26 5.46
C GLU A 116 -24.27 7.53 6.02
N GLN A 117 -22.96 7.67 5.83
CA GLN A 117 -22.11 8.64 6.53
C GLN A 117 -21.35 9.57 5.58
N LYS A 118 -21.88 9.84 4.38
CA LYS A 118 -21.23 10.67 3.34
C LYS A 118 -20.64 11.98 3.87
N ALA A 119 -21.45 12.76 4.58
CA ALA A 119 -21.03 14.07 5.09
C ALA A 119 -19.88 13.97 6.10
N GLU A 120 -19.96 12.99 7.00
CA GLU A 120 -18.93 12.75 8.02
C GLU A 120 -17.62 12.27 7.38
N VAL A 121 -17.68 11.37 6.39
CA VAL A 121 -16.49 10.91 5.67
C VAL A 121 -15.80 12.07 4.94
N ILE A 122 -16.56 12.92 4.26
CA ILE A 122 -16.00 14.12 3.61
C ILE A 122 -15.34 15.01 4.66
N GLN A 123 -16.02 15.30 5.77
CA GLN A 123 -15.50 16.16 6.82
C GLN A 123 -14.21 15.61 7.45
N MET A 124 -14.18 14.31 7.78
CA MET A 124 -12.99 13.65 8.33
C MET A 124 -11.78 13.79 7.42
N VAL A 125 -11.94 13.61 6.10
CA VAL A 125 -10.85 13.75 5.13
C VAL A 125 -10.40 15.21 5.06
N LEU A 126 -11.33 16.16 4.98
CA LEU A 126 -11.01 17.60 4.94
C LEU A 126 -10.22 18.08 6.16
N GLU A 127 -10.55 17.59 7.35
CA GLU A 127 -9.88 17.97 8.59
C GLU A 127 -8.50 17.36 8.78
N THR A 128 -8.24 16.21 8.14
CA THR A 128 -6.99 15.47 8.31
C THR A 128 -6.03 15.62 7.13
N PHE A 129 -6.50 16.17 6.01
CA PHE A 129 -5.68 16.37 4.82
C PHE A 129 -4.65 17.49 5.03
N ASP A 130 -3.39 17.15 4.80
CA ASP A 130 -2.25 18.08 4.83
C ASP A 130 -1.59 18.06 3.44
N GLN A 131 -1.74 19.15 2.71
CA GLN A 131 -1.27 19.25 1.33
C GLN A 131 0.26 19.15 1.22
N GLU A 132 0.99 19.85 2.09
CA GLU A 132 2.46 19.87 2.04
C GLU A 132 3.02 18.46 2.30
N LYS A 133 2.43 17.75 3.26
CA LYS A 133 2.83 16.37 3.54
C LYS A 133 2.45 15.41 2.44
N TYR A 134 1.27 15.58 1.85
CA TYR A 134 0.84 14.77 0.72
C TYR A 134 1.84 14.90 -0.45
N GLU A 135 2.21 16.13 -0.81
CA GLU A 135 3.19 16.40 -1.87
C GLU A 135 4.57 15.77 -1.58
N LYS A 136 5.06 15.89 -0.33
CA LYS A 136 6.32 15.25 0.09
C LYS A 136 6.25 13.72 0.02
N ALA A 137 5.16 13.12 0.48
CA ALA A 137 4.97 11.67 0.45
C ALA A 137 4.94 11.14 -0.99
N MET A 138 4.23 11.82 -1.88
CA MET A 138 4.17 11.46 -3.31
C MET A 138 5.54 11.60 -3.99
N HIS A 139 6.30 12.65 -3.66
CA HIS A 139 7.66 12.81 -4.19
C HIS A 139 8.58 11.68 -3.73
N GLN A 140 8.54 11.34 -2.44
CA GLN A 140 9.36 10.28 -1.87
C GLN A 140 8.98 8.90 -2.44
N GLU A 141 7.68 8.59 -2.53
CA GLU A 141 7.18 7.33 -3.10
C GLU A 141 7.58 7.21 -4.57
N GLY A 142 7.40 8.27 -5.37
CA GLY A 142 7.84 8.27 -6.77
C GLY A 142 9.35 8.11 -6.94
N TYR A 143 10.15 8.68 -6.03
CA TYR A 143 11.60 8.47 -6.01
C TYR A 143 11.96 7.02 -5.67
N GLU A 144 11.34 6.45 -4.64
CA GLU A 144 11.58 5.08 -4.21
C GLU A 144 11.17 4.06 -5.28
N ASP A 145 9.99 4.20 -5.87
CA ASP A 145 9.51 3.34 -6.95
C ASP A 145 10.47 3.42 -8.16
N GLY A 146 10.83 4.63 -8.60
CA GLY A 146 11.77 4.81 -9.70
C GLY A 146 13.15 4.23 -9.41
N TYR A 147 13.62 4.33 -8.17
CA TYR A 147 14.88 3.73 -7.72
C TYR A 147 14.80 2.19 -7.73
N GLN A 148 13.73 1.60 -7.21
CA GLN A 148 13.54 0.15 -7.18
C GLN A 148 13.35 -0.42 -8.59
N ASP A 149 12.59 0.24 -9.45
CA ASP A 149 12.43 -0.13 -10.86
C ASP A 149 13.78 -0.10 -11.59
N GLY A 150 14.55 0.98 -11.43
CA GLY A 150 15.88 1.08 -12.01
C GLY A 150 16.83 -0.02 -11.52
N ARG A 151 16.79 -0.37 -10.22
CA ARG A 151 17.55 -1.49 -9.67
C ARG A 151 17.10 -2.83 -10.23
N ARG A 152 15.78 -3.04 -10.36
CA ARG A 152 15.19 -4.27 -10.89
C ARG A 152 15.54 -4.46 -12.36
N ASP A 153 15.53 -3.40 -13.15
CA ASP A 153 15.91 -3.40 -14.56
C ASP A 153 17.39 -3.74 -14.73
N LEU A 154 18.28 -3.10 -13.97
CA LEU A 154 19.71 -3.42 -13.98
C LEU A 154 19.96 -4.87 -13.55
N LEU A 155 19.29 -5.33 -12.49
CA LEU A 155 19.42 -6.71 -12.01
C LEU A 155 18.98 -7.71 -13.08
N ARG A 156 17.85 -7.44 -13.76
CA ARG A 156 17.37 -8.24 -14.89
C ARG A 156 18.40 -8.30 -16.01
N GLU A 157 18.96 -7.16 -16.42
CA GLU A 157 19.99 -7.09 -17.46
C GLU A 157 21.23 -7.92 -17.10
N LEU A 158 21.68 -7.85 -15.85
CA LEU A 158 22.82 -8.63 -15.35
C LEU A 158 22.53 -10.14 -15.35
N ILE A 159 21.33 -10.54 -14.92
CA ILE A 159 20.88 -11.94 -14.94
C ILE A 159 20.89 -12.46 -16.39
N GLN A 160 20.30 -11.71 -17.33
CA GLN A 160 20.26 -12.08 -18.74
C GLN A 160 21.66 -12.22 -19.34
N LYS A 161 22.56 -11.26 -19.08
CA LYS A 161 23.96 -11.32 -19.54
C LYS A 161 24.72 -12.52 -18.99
N LYS A 162 24.46 -12.94 -17.74
CA LYS A 162 25.10 -14.11 -17.13
C LYS A 162 24.51 -15.43 -17.64
N LEU A 163 23.19 -15.50 -17.85
CA LEU A 163 22.52 -16.65 -18.46
C LEU A 163 23.00 -16.87 -19.90
N ALA A 164 23.15 -15.80 -20.69
CA ALA A 164 23.69 -15.87 -22.04
C ALA A 164 25.14 -16.37 -22.09
N LYS A 165 25.88 -16.26 -20.98
CA LYS A 165 27.23 -16.82 -20.80
C LYS A 165 27.22 -18.26 -20.24
N GLY A 166 26.05 -18.88 -20.13
CA GLY A 166 25.88 -20.27 -19.68
C GLY A 166 26.00 -20.48 -18.17
N ARG A 167 25.89 -19.42 -17.34
CA ARG A 167 25.89 -19.59 -15.87
C ARG A 167 24.55 -20.16 -15.39
N SER A 168 24.59 -21.04 -14.39
CA SER A 168 23.37 -21.59 -13.78
C SER A 168 22.68 -20.54 -12.90
N ILE A 169 21.39 -20.77 -12.62
CA ILE A 169 20.58 -19.90 -11.76
C ILE A 169 21.20 -19.78 -10.36
N GLU A 170 21.71 -20.88 -9.81
CA GLU A 170 22.30 -20.95 -8.47
C GLU A 170 23.61 -20.16 -8.40
N ALA A 171 24.44 -20.25 -9.43
CA ALA A 171 25.68 -19.47 -9.53
C ALA A 171 25.38 -17.97 -9.63
N ILE A 172 24.38 -17.59 -10.44
CA ILE A 172 23.95 -16.20 -10.60
C ILE A 172 23.39 -15.66 -9.29
N ALA A 173 22.54 -16.43 -8.60
CA ALA A 173 21.96 -16.08 -7.31
C ALA A 173 23.05 -15.82 -6.27
N GLY A 174 24.04 -16.70 -6.16
CA GLY A 174 25.18 -16.52 -5.27
C GLY A 174 26.05 -15.32 -5.62
N GLU A 175 26.32 -15.08 -6.90
CA GLU A 175 27.15 -13.96 -7.36
C GLU A 175 26.49 -12.59 -7.21
N LEU A 176 25.16 -12.53 -7.33
CA LEU A 176 24.38 -11.30 -7.22
C LEU A 176 23.79 -11.11 -5.82
N GLU A 177 24.04 -12.05 -4.90
CA GLU A 177 23.53 -12.06 -3.53
C GLU A 177 22.00 -11.92 -3.47
N VAL A 178 21.30 -12.64 -4.35
CA VAL A 178 19.84 -12.68 -4.44
C VAL A 178 19.32 -14.10 -4.31
N ALA A 179 18.03 -14.24 -3.99
CA ALA A 179 17.38 -15.54 -3.91
C ALA A 179 17.28 -16.19 -5.30
N PRO A 180 17.46 -17.52 -5.43
CA PRO A 180 17.27 -18.24 -6.70
C PRO A 180 15.90 -17.99 -7.34
N GLU A 181 14.86 -17.82 -6.52
CA GLU A 181 13.50 -17.52 -6.94
C GLU A 181 13.43 -16.17 -7.67
N THR A 182 14.16 -15.16 -7.19
CA THR A 182 14.25 -13.84 -7.83
C THR A 182 14.90 -13.94 -9.21
N VAL A 183 15.95 -14.76 -9.35
CA VAL A 183 16.62 -15.00 -10.63
C VAL A 183 15.66 -15.70 -11.60
N GLN A 184 14.92 -16.71 -11.13
CA GLN A 184 13.92 -17.42 -11.93
C GLN A 184 12.77 -16.51 -12.38
N GLU A 185 12.27 -15.65 -11.49
CA GLU A 185 11.19 -14.72 -11.79
C GLU A 185 11.61 -13.72 -12.87
N LEU A 186 12.76 -13.08 -12.69
CA LEU A 186 13.27 -12.07 -13.63
C LEU A 186 13.68 -12.67 -14.99
N ALA A 187 14.07 -13.94 -15.02
CA ALA A 187 14.37 -14.64 -16.27
C ALA A 187 13.11 -14.96 -17.10
N LYS A 188 11.94 -15.14 -16.47
CA LYS A 188 10.67 -15.52 -17.14
C LYS A 188 9.93 -14.36 -17.79
N GLN A 189 10.27 -13.11 -17.47
CA GLN A 189 9.59 -11.91 -17.97
C GLN A 189 10.04 -11.51 -19.39
N THR A 190 10.24 -12.49 -20.28
CA THR A 190 10.64 -12.29 -21.69
C THR A 190 9.47 -12.57 -22.62
#